data_AF-A0A1V5CVC1-F1
#
_entry.id   AF-A0A1V5CVC1-F1
#
_cell.length_a   1.000
_cell.length_b   1.000
_cell.length_c   1.000
_cell.angle_alpha   90.00
_cell.angle_beta   90.00
_cell.angle_gamma   90.00
#
_symmetry.space_group_name_H-M   'P 1'
#
loop_
_entity.id
_entity.type
_entity.pdbx_description
1 polymer ?
#
loop_
_entity_poly.entity_id
_entity_poly.type
_entity_poly.pdbx_seq_one_letter_code
_entity_poly.pdbx_strand_id
1 'polypeptide(L)'
;MPSIEKHADISKQRTGKTYQQVHEWIDDPQHKEERHDITRVLEFSQMFREKYGEAAAREYVQHLADDLNGKFNHLVEDVQVLVDKTLAYFGAKKK
;
A
#
# COMPACT_ATOMS: atom_id res chain seq x y z
N MET A 1 7.45 -0.21 -0.95
CA MET A 1 6.37 0.66 -0.44
C MET A 1 6.90 2.09 -0.40
N PRO A 2 6.06 3.09 -0.64
CA PRO A 2 6.41 4.49 -0.42
C PRO A 2 6.94 4.72 1.00
N SER A 3 7.72 5.78 1.20
CA SER A 3 8.05 6.22 2.57
C SER A 3 6.81 6.76 3.28
N ILE A 4 6.84 6.80 4.61
CA ILE A 4 5.81 7.47 5.44
C ILE A 4 5.57 8.90 4.93
N GLU A 5 6.64 9.64 4.60
CA GLU A 5 6.58 10.99 4.06
C GLU A 5 5.77 11.04 2.76
N LYS A 6 5.99 10.09 1.85
CA LYS A 6 5.27 10.02 0.57
C LYS A 6 3.78 9.69 0.79
N HIS A 7 3.45 8.79 1.73
CA HIS A 7 2.04 8.56 2.07
C HIS A 7 1.39 9.80 2.68
N ALA A 8 2.06 10.45 3.64
CA ALA A 8 1.55 11.67 4.27
C ALA A 8 1.31 12.81 3.26
N ASP A 9 2.20 12.96 2.27
CA ASP A 9 2.04 13.94 1.20
C ASP A 9 0.85 13.62 0.29
N ILE A 10 0.70 12.35 -0.13
CA ILE A 10 -0.45 11.91 -0.94
C ILE A 10 -1.76 12.13 -0.17
N SER A 11 -1.79 11.77 1.12
CA SER A 11 -2.94 11.97 2.00
C SER A 11 -3.28 13.45 2.13
N LYS A 12 -2.27 14.31 2.30
CA LYS A 12 -2.46 15.76 2.39
C LYS A 12 -3.00 16.35 1.10
N GLN A 13 -2.52 15.90 -0.06
CA GLN A 13 -3.04 16.33 -1.35
C GLN A 13 -4.51 15.91 -1.56
N ARG A 14 -4.88 14.69 -1.14
CA ARG A 14 -6.24 14.14 -1.29
C ARG A 14 -7.25 14.72 -0.29
N THR A 15 -6.83 14.97 0.94
CA THR A 15 -7.75 15.21 2.08
C THR A 15 -7.50 16.52 2.82
N GLY A 16 -6.38 17.20 2.56
CA GLY A 16 -5.90 18.33 3.35
C GLY A 16 -5.23 17.96 4.67
N LYS A 17 -5.17 16.67 5.04
CA LYS A 17 -4.56 16.17 6.28
C LYS A 17 -3.50 15.12 5.98
N THR A 18 -2.43 15.10 6.78
CA THR A 18 -1.33 14.13 6.63
C THR A 18 -1.65 12.77 7.23
N TYR A 19 -2.56 12.70 8.21
CA TYR A 19 -2.85 11.48 8.99
C TYR A 19 -1.59 10.78 9.51
N GLN A 20 -0.58 11.57 9.90
CA GLN A 20 0.73 11.07 10.29
C GLN A 20 0.69 9.95 11.34
N GLN A 21 -0.23 10.06 12.31
CA GLN A 21 -0.46 9.05 13.35
C GLN A 21 -0.88 7.68 12.78
N VAL A 22 -1.67 7.67 11.71
CA VAL A 22 -2.09 6.45 11.02
C VAL A 22 -0.90 5.82 10.32
N HIS A 23 -0.14 6.62 9.57
CA HIS A 23 1.04 6.16 8.83
C HIS A 23 2.16 5.67 9.76
N GLU A 24 2.47 6.39 10.83
CA GLU A 24 3.45 5.96 11.83
C GLU A 24 3.03 4.67 12.53
N TRP A 25 1.73 4.48 12.79
CA TRP A 25 1.24 3.24 13.38
C TRP A 25 1.32 2.08 12.39
N ILE A 26 0.79 2.21 11.17
CA ILE A 26 0.78 1.09 10.21
C ILE A 26 2.21 0.67 9.78
N ASP A 27 3.13 1.62 9.65
CA ASP A 27 4.52 1.39 9.20
C ASP A 27 5.53 1.07 10.31
N ASP A 28 5.08 0.88 11.55
CA ASP A 28 5.93 0.44 12.66
C ASP A 28 6.70 -0.85 12.31
N PRO A 29 8.05 -0.81 12.22
CA PRO A 29 8.85 -1.94 11.78
C PRO A 29 8.66 -3.22 12.60
N GLN A 30 8.33 -3.09 13.90
CA GLN A 30 8.16 -4.25 14.78
C GLN A 30 6.84 -4.99 14.56
N HIS A 31 5.83 -4.29 14.04
CA HIS A 31 4.47 -4.79 13.89
C HIS A 31 3.97 -4.69 12.45
N LYS A 32 4.85 -4.39 11.50
CA LYS A 32 4.48 -4.02 10.13
C LYS A 32 3.65 -5.12 9.46
N GLU A 33 4.08 -6.37 9.55
CA GLU A 33 3.37 -7.50 8.94
C GLU A 33 1.96 -7.66 9.53
N GLU A 34 1.84 -7.60 10.85
CA GLU A 34 0.57 -7.68 11.57
C GLU A 34 -0.38 -6.54 11.14
N ARG A 35 0.10 -5.30 11.11
CA ARG A 35 -0.71 -4.11 10.82
C ARG A 35 -1.11 -3.99 9.34
N HIS A 36 -0.41 -4.72 8.47
CA HIS A 36 -0.74 -4.88 7.05
C HIS A 36 -1.56 -6.14 6.74
N ASP A 37 -1.97 -6.91 7.75
CA ASP A 37 -2.83 -8.08 7.56
C ASP A 37 -4.24 -7.66 7.13
N ILE A 38 -4.54 -7.85 5.84
CA ILE A 38 -5.84 -7.51 5.25
C ILE A 38 -6.98 -8.30 5.90
N THR A 39 -6.73 -9.49 6.46
CA THR A 39 -7.78 -10.25 7.16
C THR A 39 -8.23 -9.57 8.45
N ARG A 40 -7.42 -8.65 8.99
CA ARG A 40 -7.70 -7.84 10.19
C ARG A 40 -8.08 -6.40 9.86
N VAL A 41 -8.30 -6.06 8.59
CA VAL A 41 -8.60 -4.70 8.16
C VAL A 41 -9.80 -4.08 8.89
N LEU A 42 -10.84 -4.86 9.16
CA LEU A 42 -12.03 -4.39 9.87
C LEU A 42 -11.76 -4.10 11.35
N GLU A 43 -10.90 -4.90 11.98
CA GLU A 43 -10.49 -4.71 13.38
C GLU A 43 -9.73 -3.40 13.55
N PHE A 44 -8.69 -3.21 12.75
CA PHE A 44 -7.85 -2.01 12.83
C PHE A 44 -8.55 -0.75 12.31
N SER A 45 -9.37 -0.87 11.26
CA SER A 45 -10.23 0.22 10.81
C SER A 45 -11.20 0.67 11.91
N GLN A 46 -11.77 -0.27 12.68
CA GLN A 46 -12.65 0.05 13.79
C GLN A 46 -11.88 0.76 14.92
N MET A 47 -10.66 0.32 15.25
CA MET A 47 -9.79 1.02 16.20
C MET A 47 -9.54 2.48 15.80
N PHE A 48 -9.21 2.75 14.53
CA PHE A 48 -8.99 4.11 14.05
C PHE A 48 -10.27 4.94 14.06
N ARG A 49 -11.41 4.34 13.71
CA ARG A 49 -12.72 4.99 13.76
C ARG A 49 -13.05 5.47 15.17
N GLU A 50 -12.85 4.62 16.17
CA GLU A 50 -13.14 4.93 17.58
C GLU A 50 -12.19 6.00 18.15
N LYS A 51 -10.90 5.94 17.82
CA LYS A 51 -9.90 6.86 18.36
C LYS A 51 -9.86 8.21 17.66
N TYR A 52 -10.04 8.23 16.35
CA TYR A 52 -9.72 9.40 15.51
C TYR A 52 -10.81 9.73 14.48
N GLY A 53 -11.91 8.98 14.47
CA GLY A 53 -13.06 9.19 13.59
C GLY A 53 -12.96 8.51 12.24
N GLU A 54 -14.06 8.58 11.48
CA GLU A 54 -14.25 7.86 10.22
C GLU A 54 -13.14 8.14 9.18
N ALA A 55 -12.64 9.37 9.15
CA ALA A 55 -11.65 9.77 8.16
C ALA A 55 -10.29 9.08 8.39
N ALA A 56 -9.90 8.82 9.64
CA ALA A 56 -8.68 8.09 9.96
C ALA A 56 -8.81 6.59 9.64
N ALA A 57 -10.00 6.02 9.87
CA ALA A 57 -10.31 4.64 9.50
C ALA A 57 -10.20 4.44 7.97
N ARG A 58 -10.77 5.38 7.20
CA ARG A 58 -10.63 5.37 5.73
C ARG A 58 -9.19 5.51 5.28
N GLU A 59 -8.41 6.34 5.96
CA GLU A 59 -6.99 6.50 5.64
C GLU A 59 -6.19 5.21 5.85
N TYR A 60 -6.44 4.50 6.95
CA TYR A 60 -5.83 3.19 7.20
C TYR A 60 -6.12 2.20 6.07
N VAL A 61 -7.39 2.10 5.65
CA VAL A 61 -7.79 1.22 4.53
C VAL A 61 -7.16 1.68 3.21
N GLN A 62 -7.11 2.99 2.96
CA GLN A 62 -6.52 3.54 1.75
C GLN A 62 -5.01 3.26 1.67
N HIS A 63 -4.29 3.37 2.77
CA HIS A 63 -2.87 3.03 2.82
C HIS A 63 -2.63 1.57 2.41
N LEU A 64 -3.42 0.62 2.95
CA LEU A 64 -3.34 -0.78 2.55
C LEU A 64 -3.60 -0.98 1.05
N ALA A 65 -4.59 -0.28 0.50
CA ALA A 65 -4.92 -0.37 -0.92
C ALA A 65 -3.80 0.19 -1.80
N ASP A 66 -3.21 1.32 -1.43
CA ASP A 66 -2.08 1.94 -2.15
C ASP A 66 -0.87 1.00 -2.17
N ASP A 67 -0.58 0.36 -1.02
CA ASP A 67 0.53 -0.56 -0.88
C ASP A 67 0.30 -1.88 -1.62
N LEU A 68 -0.93 -2.41 -1.58
CA LEU A 68 -1.31 -3.59 -2.35
C LEU A 68 -1.13 -3.33 -3.85
N ASN A 69 -1.67 -2.21 -4.35
CA ASN A 69 -1.54 -1.82 -5.74
C ASN A 69 -0.07 -1.63 -6.14
N GLY A 70 0.72 -0.95 -5.31
CA GLY A 70 2.15 -0.75 -5.56
C GLY A 70 2.90 -2.09 -5.66
N LYS A 71 2.67 -3.02 -4.74
CA LYS A 71 3.34 -4.33 -4.76
C LYS A 71 2.94 -5.18 -5.97
N PHE A 72 1.64 -5.28 -6.26
CA PHE A 72 1.16 -6.13 -7.35
C PHE A 72 1.51 -5.56 -8.73
N ASN A 73 1.43 -4.24 -8.92
CA ASN A 73 1.81 -3.63 -10.21
C ASN A 73 3.28 -3.88 -10.53
N HIS A 74 4.19 -3.64 -9.58
CA HIS A 74 5.60 -3.92 -9.78
C HIS A 74 5.87 -5.41 -10.03
N LEU A 75 5.21 -6.31 -9.30
CA LEU A 75 5.37 -7.74 -9.52
C LEU A 75 4.91 -8.15 -10.93
N VAL A 76 3.78 -7.63 -11.40
CA VAL A 76 3.27 -7.92 -12.74
C VAL A 76 4.23 -7.38 -13.81
N GLU A 77 4.74 -6.17 -13.64
CA GLU A 77 5.74 -5.57 -14.54
C GLU A 77 7.01 -6.43 -14.60
N ASP A 78 7.56 -6.80 -13.44
CA ASP A 78 8.79 -7.61 -13.35
C ASP A 78 8.61 -9.00 -13.97
N VAL A 79 7.48 -9.66 -13.69
CA VAL A 79 7.15 -10.97 -14.27
C VAL A 79 6.98 -10.86 -15.79
N GLN A 80 6.31 -9.81 -16.27
CA GLN A 80 6.14 -9.60 -17.70
C GLN A 80 7.50 -9.38 -18.39
N VAL A 81 8.39 -8.58 -17.79
CA VAL A 81 9.75 -8.38 -18.28
C VAL A 81 10.52 -9.69 -18.34
N LEU A 82 10.38 -10.55 -17.33
CA LEU A 82 11.03 -11.87 -17.30
C LEU A 82 10.51 -12.77 -18.43
N VAL A 83 9.18 -12.88 -18.57
CA VAL A 83 8.53 -13.64 -19.63
C VAL A 83 8.99 -13.16 -21.01
N ASP A 84 8.99 -11.85 -21.24
CA ASP A 84 9.40 -11.25 -22.50
C ASP A 84 10.86 -11.56 -22.84
N LYS A 85 11.77 -11.46 -21.86
CA LYS A 85 13.19 -11.81 -22.03
C LYS A 85 13.38 -13.29 -22.35
N THR A 86 12.67 -14.18 -21.67
CA THR A 86 12.72 -15.62 -21.93
C THR A 86 12.19 -15.95 -23.33
N LEU A 87 11.06 -15.36 -23.73
CA LEU A 87 10.49 -15.52 -25.07
C LEU A 87 11.46 -15.01 -26.15
N ALA A 88 12.08 -13.86 -25.93
CA ALA A 88 13.07 -13.30 -26.85
C ALA A 88 14.31 -14.20 -26.98
N TYR A 89 14.79 -14.79 -25.89
CA TYR A 89 15.89 -15.76 -25.90
C TYR A 89 15.60 -16.98 -26.80
N PHE A 90 14.34 -17.43 -26.82
CA PHE A 90 13.87 -18.52 -27.71
C PHE A 90 13.36 -18.05 -29.08
N GLY A 91 13.61 -16.79 -29.46
CA GLY A 91 13.34 -16.28 -30.81
C GLY A 91 11.92 -15.80 -31.08
N ALA A 92 11.06 -15.74 -30.06
CA ALA A 92 9.74 -15.12 -30.20
C ALA A 92 9.89 -13.59 -30.33
N LYS A 93 9.22 -12.99 -31.32
CA LYS A 93 9.17 -11.54 -31.51
C LYS A 93 7.86 -11.02 -30.91
N LYS A 94 7.94 -9.97 -30.07
CA LYS A 94 6.75 -9.22 -29.67
C LYS A 94 6.03 -8.73 -30.93
N LYS A 95 4.74 -9.04 -31.04
CA LYS A 95 3.86 -8.46 -32.06
C LYS A 95 3.54 -7.02 -31.72
#